data_AF-A0A5S4YQ56-F1
#
_entry.id   AF-A0A5S4YQ56-F1
#
_cell.length_a   1.000
_cell.length_b   1.000
_cell.length_c   1.000
_cell.angle_alpha   90.00
_cell.angle_beta   90.00
_cell.angle_gamma   90.00
#
_symmetry.space_group_name_H-M   'P 1'
#
loop_
_entity.id
_entity.type
_entity.pdbx_description
1 polymer ?
#
loop_
_entity_poly.entity_id
_entity_poly.type
_entity_poly.pdbx_seq_one_letter_code
_entity_poly.pdbx_strand_id
1 'polypeptide(L)'
;MLNAMVASTKRQAEAMIALLKLNPNEWEPVIYGQPIKKLIGHAKLVRPSEGVERSHCDWVLGVLVPNLCLSVTTVPPHWKIPQEHVA
;
A
#
# COMPACT_ATOMS: atom_id res chain seq x y z
N MET A 1 5.15 1.01 11.67
CA MET A 1 4.33 0.64 10.49
C MET A 1 4.97 1.31 9.30
N LEU A 2 5.21 0.59 8.20
CA LEU A 2 5.95 1.15 7.06
C LEU A 2 4.99 1.66 6.00
N ASN A 3 5.44 2.63 5.21
CA ASN A 3 4.73 3.12 4.03
C ASN A 3 5.35 2.52 2.78
N ALA A 4 4.56 2.31 1.73
CA ALA A 4 5.03 1.73 0.47
C ALA A 4 5.04 2.77 -0.65
N MET A 5 6.14 2.87 -1.39
CA MET A 5 6.18 3.50 -2.70
C MET A 5 6.21 2.40 -3.76
N VAL A 6 5.11 2.20 -4.47
CA VAL A 6 4.96 1.11 -5.45
C VAL A 6 5.25 1.63 -6.85
N ALA A 7 6.16 0.98 -7.57
CA ALA A 7 6.52 1.35 -8.94
C ALA A 7 6.88 0.13 -9.80
N SER A 8 7.13 0.34 -11.09
CA SER A 8 7.53 -0.72 -12.03
C SER A 8 8.91 -1.29 -11.73
N THR A 9 9.79 -0.48 -11.13
CA THR A 9 11.12 -0.90 -10.70
C THR A 9 11.45 -0.30 -9.35
N LYS A 10 12.34 -0.96 -8.61
CA LYS A 10 12.84 -0.45 -7.32
C LYS A 10 13.48 0.93 -7.46
N ARG A 11 14.29 1.11 -8.52
CA ARG A 11 14.95 2.39 -8.82
C ARG A 11 13.95 3.52 -9.06
N GLN A 12 12.84 3.23 -9.75
CA GLN A 12 11.77 4.21 -9.96
C GLN A 12 11.11 4.60 -8.62
N ALA A 13 10.82 3.63 -7.76
CA ALA A 13 10.27 3.91 -6.44
C ALA A 13 11.23 4.74 -5.56
N GLU A 14 12.52 4.39 -5.52
CA GLU A 14 13.56 5.14 -4.80
C GLU A 14 13.69 6.58 -5.31
N ALA A 15 13.70 6.78 -6.63
CA ALA A 15 13.73 8.10 -7.22
C ALA A 15 12.50 8.95 -6.83
N MET A 16 11.32 8.33 -6.75
CA MET A 16 10.09 9.01 -6.33
C MET A 16 10.07 9.35 -4.84
N ILE A 17 10.62 8.49 -3.97
CA ILE A 17 10.81 8.79 -2.54
C ILE A 17 11.69 10.02 -2.39
N ALA A 18 12.82 10.07 -3.10
CA ALA A 18 13.75 11.20 -3.07
C ALA A 18 13.11 12.49 -3.63
N LEU A 19 12.43 12.40 -4.79
CA LEU A 19 11.76 13.53 -5.44
C LEU A 19 10.71 14.17 -4.52
N LEU A 20 9.94 13.35 -3.82
CA LEU A 20 8.90 13.79 -2.89
C LEU A 20 9.44 14.14 -1.50
N LYS A 21 10.76 14.04 -1.28
CA LYS A 21 11.44 14.30 0.01
C LYS A 21 10.83 13.50 1.16
N LEU A 22 10.44 12.25 0.89
CA LEU A 22 9.88 11.34 1.89
C LEU A 22 11.01 10.73 2.73
N ASN A 23 10.75 10.46 4.01
CA ASN A 23 11.74 9.85 4.90
C ASN A 23 12.03 8.40 4.43
N PRO A 24 13.26 8.07 4.02
CA PRO A 24 13.61 6.73 3.53
C PRO A 24 13.55 5.65 4.62
N ASN A 25 13.53 6.03 5.91
CA ASN A 25 13.34 5.09 7.02
C ASN A 25 11.87 4.71 7.23
N GLU A 26 10.94 5.49 6.66
CA GLU A 26 9.49 5.26 6.77
C GLU A 26 8.89 4.73 5.47
N TRP A 27 9.51 5.00 4.33
CA TRP A 27 9.01 4.64 3.00
C TRP A 27 9.88 3.56 2.35
N GLU A 28 9.28 2.42 2.08
CA GLU A 28 9.92 1.27 1.44
C GLU A 28 9.59 1.24 -0.06
N PRO A 29 10.60 1.10 -0.95
CA PRO A 29 10.35 0.91 -2.37
C PRO A 29 9.85 -0.52 -2.64
N VAL A 30 8.72 -0.62 -3.32
CA VAL A 30 8.05 -1.89 -3.66
C VAL A 30 7.83 -1.97 -5.16
N ILE A 31 8.08 -3.14 -5.74
CA ILE A 31 7.82 -3.40 -7.16
C ILE A 31 6.41 -3.98 -7.30
N TYR A 32 5.66 -3.60 -8.35
CA TYR A 32 4.42 -4.30 -8.69
C TYR A 32 4.65 -5.81 -8.79
N GLY A 33 3.72 -6.62 -8.28
CA GLY A 33 3.87 -8.08 -8.26
C GLY A 33 4.71 -8.63 -7.10
N GLN A 34 5.46 -7.79 -6.39
CA GLN A 34 6.30 -8.24 -5.27
C GLN A 34 5.44 -8.67 -4.06
N PRO A 35 5.76 -9.77 -3.37
CA PRO A 35 5.08 -10.12 -2.13
C PRO A 35 5.29 -9.07 -1.03
N ILE A 36 4.22 -8.69 -0.34
CA ILE A 36 4.27 -7.77 0.80
C ILE A 36 4.25 -8.58 2.09
N LYS A 37 5.38 -8.60 2.82
CA LYS A 37 5.52 -9.34 4.09
C LYS A 37 5.27 -8.50 5.34
N LYS A 38 5.34 -7.17 5.20
CA LYS A 38 5.19 -6.22 6.31
C LYS A 38 3.83 -5.55 6.23
N LEU A 39 3.29 -5.13 7.37
CA LEU A 39 2.07 -4.31 7.39
C LEU A 39 2.38 -2.91 6.85
N ILE A 40 1.59 -2.49 5.85
CA ILE A 40 1.69 -1.18 5.22
C ILE A 40 0.62 -0.26 5.79
N GLY A 41 1.02 0.90 6.30
CA GLY A 41 0.08 1.93 6.82
C GLY A 41 -0.42 2.90 5.75
N HIS A 42 0.42 3.18 4.74
CA HIS A 42 0.08 4.04 3.61
C HIS A 42 0.80 3.53 2.36
N ALA A 43 0.17 3.59 1.20
CA ALA A 43 0.83 3.31 -0.07
C ALA A 43 0.63 4.45 -1.09
N LYS A 44 1.68 4.76 -1.85
CA LYS A 44 1.62 5.61 -3.04
C LYS A 44 1.97 4.79 -4.27
N LEU A 45 1.17 4.91 -5.32
CA LEU A 45 1.36 4.22 -6.59
C LEU A 45 1.99 5.16 -7.61
N VAL A 46 3.11 4.74 -8.20
CA VAL A 46 3.75 5.41 -9.33
C VAL A 46 3.22 4.78 -10.60
N ARG A 47 2.65 5.59 -11.49
CA ARG A 47 2.17 5.12 -12.79
C ARG A 47 3.35 4.54 -13.61
N PRO A 48 3.25 3.31 -14.12
CA PRO A 48 4.27 2.77 -15.03
C PRO A 48 4.35 3.59 -16.31
N SER A 49 5.55 3.71 -16.87
CA SER A 49 5.81 4.46 -18.12
C SER A 49 5.16 3.82 -19.34
N GLU A 50 5.06 2.50 -19.36
CA GLU A 50 4.50 1.71 -20.47
C GLU A 50 2.96 1.59 -20.40
N GLY A 51 2.34 2.18 -19.37
CA GLY A 51 0.91 2.08 -19.11
C GLY A 51 0.58 1.11 -17.99
N VAL A 52 -0.70 1.06 -17.62
CA VAL A 52 -1.17 0.20 -16.52
C VAL A 52 -1.63 -1.13 -17.10
N GLU A 53 -0.79 -2.15 -16.99
CA GLU A 53 -1.18 -3.52 -17.28
C GLU A 53 -2.23 -4.05 -16.30
N ARG A 54 -3.05 -5.00 -16.77
CA ARG A 54 -4.06 -5.67 -15.93
C ARG A 54 -3.42 -6.36 -14.72
N SER A 55 -2.23 -6.95 -14.90
CA SER A 55 -1.42 -7.58 -13.85
C SER A 55 -1.13 -6.63 -12.68
N HIS A 56 -0.86 -5.36 -12.95
CA HIS A 56 -0.64 -4.33 -11.92
C HIS A 56 -1.92 -4.06 -11.15
N CYS A 57 -3.06 -3.90 -11.84
CA CYS A 57 -4.37 -3.71 -11.21
C CYS A 57 -4.75 -4.90 -10.33
N ASP A 58 -4.62 -6.11 -10.86
CA ASP A 58 -4.96 -7.36 -10.16
C ASP A 58 -4.12 -7.51 -8.90
N TRP A 59 -2.83 -7.19 -8.95
CA TRP A 59 -1.96 -7.21 -7.78
C TRP A 59 -2.31 -6.10 -6.76
N VAL A 60 -2.60 -4.88 -7.22
CA VAL A 60 -3.00 -3.78 -6.32
C VAL A 60 -4.27 -4.16 -5.54
N LEU A 61 -5.28 -4.68 -6.23
CA LEU A 61 -6.56 -5.04 -5.64
C LEU A 61 -6.50 -6.35 -4.84
N GLY A 62 -5.70 -7.32 -5.29
CA GLY A 62 -5.62 -8.65 -4.67
C GLY A 62 -4.63 -8.74 -3.51
N VAL A 63 -3.63 -7.86 -3.45
CA VAL A 63 -2.53 -7.94 -2.47
C VAL A 63 -2.37 -6.65 -1.67
N LEU A 64 -2.19 -5.52 -2.35
CA LEU A 64 -1.84 -4.26 -1.68
C LEU A 64 -3.00 -3.70 -0.86
N VAL A 65 -4.19 -3.56 -1.45
CA VAL A 65 -5.37 -3.02 -0.78
C VAL A 65 -5.76 -3.86 0.45
N PRO A 66 -5.86 -5.20 0.37
CA PRO A 66 -6.12 -6.03 1.53
C PRO A 66 -5.09 -5.83 2.64
N ASN A 67 -3.80 -5.72 2.32
CA ASN A 67 -2.75 -5.48 3.32
C ASN A 67 -2.93 -4.11 4.01
N LEU A 68 -3.24 -3.05 3.26
CA LEU A 68 -3.52 -1.72 3.81
C LEU A 68 -4.72 -1.76 4.76
N CYS A 69 -5.80 -2.47 4.40
CA CYS A 69 -7.01 -2.58 5.21
C CYS A 69 -6.77 -3.23 6.58
N LEU A 70 -5.71 -4.04 6.74
CA LEU A 70 -5.33 -4.60 8.05
C LEU A 70 -4.78 -3.55 9.02
N SER A 71 -4.32 -2.41 8.49
CA SER A 71 -3.72 -1.32 9.28
C SER A 71 -4.69 -0.18 9.56
N VAL A 72 -5.78 -0.08 8.79
CA VAL A 72 -6.79 0.96 8.92
C VAL A 72 -7.85 0.49 9.91
N THR A 73 -8.15 1.30 10.92
CA THR A 73 -9.33 1.11 11.76
C THR A 73 -10.58 1.29 10.89
N THR A 74 -11.18 0.18 10.46
CA THR A 74 -12.36 0.15 9.59
C THR A 74 -13.66 0.44 10.33
N VAL A 75 -13.63 0.41 11.67
CA VAL A 75 -14.74 0.84 12.52
C VAL A 75 -14.53 2.30 12.88
N PRO A 76 -15.39 3.23 12.41
CA PRO A 76 -15.35 4.61 12.88
C PRO A 76 -15.35 4.64 14.41
N PRO A 77 -14.60 5.55 15.07
CA PRO A 77 -14.44 5.54 16.53
C PRO A 77 -15.76 5.64 17.31
N HIS A 78 -16.85 6.03 16.65
CA HIS A 78 -18.18 6.22 17.23
C HIS A 78 -19.19 5.14 16.83
N TRP A 79 -18.80 4.19 15.97
CA TRP A 79 -19.64 3.06 15.62
C TRP A 79 -19.59 2.04 16.75
N LYS A 80 -20.68 1.97 17.52
CA LYS A 80 -20.91 0.87 18.45
C LYS A 80 -21.33 -0.35 17.63
N ILE A 81 -20.55 -1.42 17.68
CA ILE A 81 -21.02 -2.74 17.23
C ILE A 81 -22.12 -3.15 18.22
N PRO A 82 -23.38 -3.37 17.77
CA PRO A 82 -24.42 -3.83 18.67
C PRO A 82 -23.98 -5.17 19.29
N GLN A 83 -23.92 -5.22 20.62
CA GLN A 83 -23.41 -6.37 21.37
C GLN A 83 -24.20 -7.65 21.08
N GLU A 84 -25.47 -7.50 20.69
CA GLU A 84 -26.37 -8.56 20.21
C GLU A 84 -25.90 -9.30 18.94
N HIS A 85 -24.89 -8.78 18.22
CA HIS A 85 -24.27 -9.43 17.07
C HIS A 85 -22.90 -10.06 17.35
N VAL A 86 -22.36 -9.91 18.56
CA VAL A 86 -21.07 -10.48 18.97
C VAL A 86 -21.37 -11.69 19.86
N ALA A 87 -21.56 -12.84 19.22
CA ALA A 87 -21.74 -14.15 19.88
C ALA A 87 -20.39 -14.87 20.03
#